data_AF-A0A2T3HJD4-F1
#
_entry.id   AF-A0A2T3HJD4-F1
#
_cell.length_a   1.000
_cell.length_b   1.000
_cell.length_c   1.000
_cell.angle_alpha   90.00
_cell.angle_beta   90.00
_cell.angle_gamma   90.00
#
_symmetry.space_group_name_H-M   'P 1'
#
loop_
_entity.id
_entity.type
_entity.pdbx_description
1 polymer ?
#
loop_
_entity_poly.entity_id
_entity_poly.type
_entity_poly.pdbx_seq_one_letter_code
_entity_poly.pdbx_strand_id
1 'polypeptide(L)'
;MSTCRLPNQTLLWLAVCLSPPAIYAALRTTYSQKDKWYATFGYLLMYLMLGGFALEYIIIKADILIDSALHKNKTQELRLLEVRKVIKREIGFDHTAVRVRLSGKPVTLEARPYAFFYLGNKTVVKGKIGRSWLG
;
A
#
# COMPACT_ATOMS: atom_id res chain seq x y z
N MET A 1 14.76 11.44 2.29
CA MET A 1 14.30 10.52 3.34
C MET A 1 14.11 11.31 4.62
N SER A 2 12.89 11.80 4.85
CA SER A 2 12.52 12.51 6.08
C SER A 2 12.38 11.46 7.19
N THR A 3 13.29 11.45 8.15
CA THR A 3 13.17 10.64 9.36
C THR A 3 12.02 11.19 10.19
N CYS A 4 10.83 10.60 10.06
CA CYS A 4 9.68 10.88 10.91
C CYS A 4 10.02 10.41 12.33
N ARG A 5 10.48 11.31 13.20
CA ARG A 5 10.57 11.06 14.64
C ARG A 5 9.14 10.97 15.17
N LEU A 6 8.59 9.76 15.22
CA LEU A 6 7.37 9.49 15.98
C LEU A 6 7.61 9.95 17.43
N PRO A 7 6.80 10.89 17.97
CA PRO A 7 6.99 11.36 19.33
C PRO A 7 6.89 10.18 20.29
N ASN A 8 7.79 10.10 21.28
CA ASN A 8 7.94 8.94 22.17
C ASN A 8 6.61 8.49 22.82
N GLN A 9 5.67 9.42 22.99
CA GLN A 9 4.31 9.19 23.47
C GLN A 9 3.47 8.33 22.51
N THR A 10 3.58 8.52 21.20
CA THR A 10 2.82 7.73 20.21
C THR A 10 3.19 6.26 20.22
N LEU A 11 4.49 5.93 20.37
CA LEU A 11 4.95 4.55 20.54
C LEU A 11 4.39 3.90 21.81
N LEU A 12 4.32 4.68 22.90
CA LEU A 12 3.77 4.22 24.18
C LEU A 12 2.28 3.88 24.06
N TRP A 13 1.49 4.76 23.42
CA TRP A 13 0.08 4.49 23.15
C TRP A 13 -0.14 3.32 22.19
N LEU A 14 0.72 3.16 21.18
CA LEU A 14 0.66 2.03 20.26
C LEU A 14 0.91 0.71 21.00
N ALA A 15 1.91 0.67 21.88
CA ALA A 15 2.19 -0.50 22.72
C ALA A 15 1.03 -0.83 23.69
N VAL A 16 0.39 0.19 24.26
CA VAL A 16 -0.79 0.02 25.14
C VAL A 16 -2.00 -0.53 24.37
N CYS A 17 -2.22 -0.10 23.12
CA CYS A 17 -3.33 -0.61 22.32
C CYS A 17 -3.08 -2.01 21.75
N LEU A 18 -1.83 -2.33 21.39
CA LEU A 18 -1.49 -3.61 20.75
C LEU A 18 -1.30 -4.75 21.75
N SER A 19 -0.89 -4.46 23.00
CA SER A 19 -0.55 -5.48 23.98
C SER A 19 -1.73 -6.30 24.49
N PRO A 20 -2.91 -5.73 24.86
CA PRO A 20 -4.02 -6.55 25.34
C PRO A 20 -4.53 -7.60 24.34
N PRO A 21 -4.77 -7.27 23.05
CA PRO A 21 -5.23 -8.28 22.10
C PRO A 21 -4.14 -9.32 21.78
N ALA A 22 -2.86 -8.92 21.74
CA ALA A 22 -1.76 -9.87 21.54
C ALA A 22 -1.60 -10.84 22.71
N ILE A 23 -1.70 -10.35 23.95
CA ILE A 23 -1.65 -11.17 25.18
C ILE A 23 -2.83 -12.13 25.22
N TYR A 24 -4.05 -11.64 24.94
CA TYR A 24 -5.24 -12.48 24.90
C TYR A 24 -5.13 -13.57 23.85
N ALA A 25 -4.71 -13.23 22.63
CA ALA A 25 -4.54 -14.18 21.54
C ALA A 25 -3.50 -15.25 21.89
N ALA A 26 -2.35 -14.85 22.44
CA ALA A 26 -1.28 -15.75 22.85
C ALA A 26 -1.73 -16.75 23.94
N LEU A 27 -2.42 -16.26 24.97
CA LEU A 27 -3.00 -17.11 26.01
C LEU A 27 -4.01 -18.08 25.41
N ARG A 28 -4.95 -17.57 24.60
CA ARG A 28 -6.00 -18.37 23.98
C ARG A 28 -5.43 -19.48 23.11
N THR A 29 -4.37 -19.22 22.35
CA THR A 29 -3.71 -20.24 21.53
C THR A 29 -3.01 -21.30 22.37
N THR A 30 -2.25 -20.92 23.41
CA THR A 30 -1.60 -21.88 24.29
C THR A 30 -2.62 -22.82 24.93
N TYR A 31 -3.74 -22.27 25.43
CA TYR A 31 -4.84 -23.06 25.98
C TYR A 31 -5.51 -23.96 24.93
N SER A 32 -5.66 -23.47 23.68
CA SER A 32 -6.30 -24.24 22.61
C SER A 32 -5.44 -25.40 22.12
N GLN A 33 -4.13 -25.20 22.00
CA GLN A 33 -3.19 -26.22 21.52
C GLN A 33 -2.71 -27.16 22.64
N LYS A 34 -3.10 -26.90 23.90
CA LYS A 34 -2.63 -27.62 25.10
C LYS A 34 -1.10 -27.63 25.22
N ASP A 35 -0.49 -26.55 24.75
CA ASP A 35 0.96 -26.37 24.82
C ASP A 35 1.41 -26.04 26.25
N LYS A 36 2.71 -26.23 26.49
CA LYS A 36 3.31 -25.84 27.77
C LYS A 36 3.27 -24.32 27.93
N TRP A 37 3.20 -23.84 29.17
CA TRP A 37 2.99 -22.42 29.47
C TRP A 37 4.00 -21.48 28.79
N TYR A 38 5.25 -21.92 28.63
CA TYR A 38 6.31 -21.14 28.01
C TYR A 38 6.09 -20.87 26.51
N ALA A 39 5.25 -21.67 25.84
CA ALA A 39 4.87 -21.44 24.44
C ALA A 39 4.11 -20.11 24.26
N THR A 40 3.48 -19.60 25.34
CA THR A 40 2.79 -18.30 25.36
C THR A 40 3.72 -17.16 24.93
N PHE A 41 5.01 -17.21 25.27
CA PHE A 41 5.95 -16.17 24.87
C PHE A 41 6.21 -16.18 23.35
N GLY A 42 6.30 -17.37 22.75
CA GLY A 42 6.44 -17.52 21.30
C GLY A 42 5.20 -17.02 20.57
N TYR A 43 4.01 -17.40 21.03
CA TYR A 43 2.75 -16.91 20.47
C TYR A 43 2.58 -15.40 20.63
N LEU A 44 2.99 -14.83 21.77
CA LEU A 44 2.96 -13.38 21.99
C LEU A 44 3.80 -12.64 20.96
N LEU A 45 5.05 -13.07 20.76
CA LEU A 45 5.95 -12.47 19.77
C LEU A 45 5.37 -12.56 18.36
N MET A 46 4.82 -13.73 18.00
CA MET A 46 4.18 -13.97 16.71
C MET A 46 3.00 -13.00 16.48
N TYR A 47 2.11 -12.85 17.47
CA TYR A 47 0.96 -11.96 17.37
C TYR A 47 1.32 -10.48 17.32
N LEU A 48 2.38 -10.06 18.02
CA LEU A 48 2.89 -8.69 17.92
C LEU A 48 3.43 -8.38 16.53
N MET A 49 4.23 -9.29 15.94
CA MET A 49 4.73 -9.12 14.57
C MET A 49 3.59 -9.09 13.55
N LEU A 50 2.66 -10.04 13.64
CA LEU A 50 1.50 -10.10 12.76
C LEU A 50 0.63 -8.83 12.87
N GLY A 51 0.42 -8.35 14.10
CA GLY A 51 -0.30 -7.12 14.39
C GLY A 51 0.37 -5.90 13.75
N GLY A 52 1.69 -5.78 13.83
CA GLY A 52 2.46 -4.71 13.20
C GLY A 52 2.26 -4.67 11.68
N PHE A 53 2.46 -5.79 10.99
CA PHE A 53 2.25 -5.87 9.54
C PHE A 53 0.82 -5.58 9.12
N ALA A 54 -0.16 -6.08 9.87
CA ALA A 54 -1.57 -5.81 9.60
C ALA A 54 -1.89 -4.32 9.76
N LEU A 55 -1.31 -3.65 10.76
CA LEU A 55 -1.54 -2.24 11.02
C LEU A 55 -0.96 -1.35 9.92
N GLU A 56 0.26 -1.65 9.45
CA GLU A 56 0.85 -0.96 8.29
C GLU A 56 -0.04 -1.10 7.05
N TYR A 57 -0.50 -2.32 6.77
CA TYR A 57 -1.38 -2.59 5.64
C TYR A 57 -2.71 -1.83 5.74
N ILE A 58 -3.31 -1.81 6.93
CA ILE A 58 -4.55 -1.08 7.19
C ILE A 58 -4.35 0.42 7.00
N ILE A 59 -3.25 1.00 7.49
CA ILE A 59 -2.95 2.43 7.32
C ILE A 59 -2.85 2.80 5.83
N ILE A 60 -2.08 2.05 5.05
CA ILE A 60 -1.90 2.31 3.61
C ILE A 60 -3.25 2.24 2.88
N LYS A 61 -4.07 1.23 3.19
CA LYS A 61 -5.39 1.10 2.56
C LYS A 61 -6.39 2.14 3.04
N ALA A 62 -6.35 2.51 4.32
CA ALA A 62 -7.23 3.52 4.88
C ALA A 62 -6.95 4.89 4.24
N ASP A 63 -5.68 5.25 4.02
CA ASP A 63 -5.31 6.49 3.32
C ASP A 63 -5.92 6.53 1.91
N ILE A 64 -5.74 5.46 1.12
CA ILE A 64 -6.32 5.35 -0.22
C ILE A 64 -7.86 5.42 -0.17
N LEU A 65 -8.47 4.75 0.80
CA LEU A 65 -9.93 4.73 0.93
C LEU A 65 -10.47 6.12 1.29
N ILE A 66 -9.84 6.81 2.25
CA ILE A 66 -10.19 8.16 2.68
C ILE A 66 -9.98 9.16 1.55
N ASP A 67 -8.85 9.09 0.84
CA ASP A 67 -8.58 9.95 -0.31
C ASP A 67 -9.62 9.74 -1.42
N SER A 68 -9.98 8.48 -1.70
CA SER A 68 -11.01 8.14 -2.69
C SER A 68 -12.42 8.59 -2.28
N ALA A 69 -12.71 8.68 -0.99
CA ALA A 69 -14.01 9.06 -0.45
C ALA A 69 -14.18 10.60 -0.37
N LEU A 70 -13.11 11.32 -0.01
CA LEU A 70 -13.13 12.77 0.19
C LEU A 70 -12.88 13.55 -1.10
N HIS A 71 -11.98 13.10 -1.97
CA HIS A 71 -11.71 13.78 -3.22
C HIS A 71 -12.64 13.28 -4.32
N LYS A 72 -13.58 14.16 -4.76
CA LYS A 72 -14.32 13.98 -6.01
C LYS A 72 -13.32 13.83 -7.15
N ASN A 73 -13.09 12.59 -7.56
CA ASN A 73 -12.26 12.21 -8.70
C ASN A 73 -12.58 13.10 -9.91
N LYS A 74 -11.68 14.04 -10.21
CA LYS A 74 -11.78 14.83 -11.45
C LYS A 74 -11.42 13.88 -12.59
N THR A 75 -12.43 13.42 -13.31
CA THR A 75 -12.24 12.68 -14.56
C THR A 75 -11.56 13.64 -15.54
N GLN A 76 -10.25 13.47 -15.75
CA GLN A 76 -9.48 14.29 -16.65
C GLN A 76 -9.20 13.51 -17.93
N GLU A 77 -9.42 14.14 -19.08
CA GLU A 77 -9.07 13.56 -20.36
C GLU A 77 -7.55 13.63 -20.53
N LEU A 78 -6.90 12.46 -20.47
CA LEU A 78 -5.47 12.31 -20.67
C LEU A 78 -5.20 12.08 -22.15
N ARG A 79 -4.45 12.98 -22.79
CA ARG A 79 -3.91 12.72 -24.13
C ARG A 79 -2.67 11.85 -24.01
N LEU A 80 -2.69 10.68 -24.63
CA LEU A 80 -1.57 9.76 -24.71
C LEU A 80 -0.59 10.26 -25.75
N LEU A 81 0.68 10.40 -25.38
CA LEU A 81 1.75 10.81 -26.29
C LEU A 81 2.50 9.59 -26.83
N GLU A 82 2.83 8.64 -25.96
CA GLU A 82 3.63 7.47 -26.32
C GLU A 82 3.37 6.33 -25.33
N VAL A 83 3.14 5.12 -25.83
CA VAL A 83 2.99 3.89 -25.03
C VAL A 83 4.14 2.98 -25.38
N ARG A 84 5.06 2.75 -24.44
CA ARG A 84 6.25 1.91 -24.65
C ARG A 84 6.24 0.72 -23.70
N LYS A 85 6.41 -0.48 -24.23
CA LYS A 85 6.63 -1.69 -23.43
C LYS A 85 8.07 -1.67 -22.90
N VAL A 86 8.26 -1.68 -21.59
CA VAL A 86 9.59 -1.73 -20.97
C VAL A 86 9.76 -3.13 -20.39
N ILE A 87 10.55 -3.96 -21.09
CA ILE A 87 10.93 -5.29 -20.63
C ILE A 87 12.27 -5.13 -19.93
N LYS A 88 12.29 -5.21 -18.59
CA LYS A 88 13.55 -5.14 -17.82
C LYS A 88 14.21 -6.52 -17.84
N ARG A 89 15.51 -6.55 -18.18
CA ARG A 89 16.24 -7.77 -18.54
C ARG A 89 16.77 -8.60 -17.38
N GLU A 90 16.89 -8.04 -16.17
CA GLU A 90 17.62 -8.72 -15.09
C GLU A 90 16.89 -8.78 -13.75
N ILE A 91 16.28 -7.70 -13.23
CA ILE A 91 15.51 -7.76 -11.96
C ILE A 91 14.40 -6.69 -12.00
N GLY A 92 13.17 -7.07 -12.34
CA GLY A 92 12.01 -6.17 -12.32
C GLY A 92 10.76 -6.78 -12.96
N PHE A 93 9.58 -6.34 -12.53
CA PHE A 93 8.32 -6.73 -13.17
C PHE A 93 8.17 -6.04 -14.53
N ASP A 94 7.74 -6.79 -15.54
CA ASP A 94 7.35 -6.24 -16.84
C ASP A 94 6.28 -5.16 -16.64
N HIS A 95 6.53 -3.95 -17.14
CA HIS A 95 5.61 -2.83 -17.03
C HIS A 95 5.51 -2.08 -18.36
N THR A 96 4.38 -1.41 -18.54
CA THR A 96 4.15 -0.54 -19.68
C THR A 96 4.43 0.89 -19.22
N ALA A 97 5.40 1.56 -19.83
CA ALA A 97 5.62 2.99 -19.61
C ALA A 97 4.67 3.77 -20.53
N VAL A 98 3.80 4.58 -19.93
CA VAL A 98 2.78 5.36 -20.63
C VAL A 98 3.09 6.84 -20.43
N ARG A 99 3.48 7.55 -21.51
CA ARG A 99 3.66 9.00 -21.49
C ARG A 99 2.31 9.66 -21.76
N VAL A 100 1.79 10.35 -20.74
CA VAL A 100 0.54 11.13 -20.83
C VAL A 100 0.85 12.63 -20.72
N ARG A 101 0.05 13.45 -21.39
CA ARG A 101 0.05 14.90 -21.19
C ARG A 101 -0.91 15.25 -20.06
N LEU A 102 -0.37 15.55 -18.90
CA LEU A 102 -1.06 15.90 -17.67
C LEU A 102 -0.94 17.41 -17.44
N SER A 103 -2.04 18.16 -17.50
CA SER A 103 -2.06 19.61 -17.31
C SER A 103 -0.99 20.36 -18.12
N GLY A 104 -0.80 19.96 -19.39
CA GLY A 104 0.16 20.54 -20.32
C GLY A 104 1.59 19.98 -20.25
N LYS A 105 1.97 19.29 -19.17
CA LYS A 105 3.30 18.69 -18.97
C LYS A 105 3.33 17.19 -19.34
N PRO A 106 4.38 16.70 -20.01
CA PRO A 106 4.54 15.27 -20.26
C PRO A 106 4.97 14.56 -18.96
N VAL A 107 4.19 13.57 -18.53
CA VAL A 107 4.48 12.73 -17.36
C VAL A 107 4.52 11.27 -17.80
N THR A 108 5.54 10.54 -17.36
CA THR A 108 5.66 9.09 -17.61
C THR A 108 5.06 8.34 -16.43
N LEU A 109 4.03 7.54 -16.70
CA LEU A 109 3.37 6.69 -15.71
C LEU A 109 3.74 5.22 -15.97
N GLU A 110 3.92 4.46 -14.89
CA GLU A 110 4.07 3.01 -14.97
C GLU A 110 2.69 2.35 -14.89
N ALA A 111 2.40 1.48 -15.86
CA ALA A 111 1.18 0.71 -15.93
C ALA A 111 1.49 -0.79 -15.98
N ARG A 112 0.50 -1.60 -15.60
CA ARG A 112 0.59 -3.06 -15.69
C ARG A 112 0.85 -3.52 -17.13
N PRO A 113 1.49 -4.67 -17.36
CA PRO A 113 1.93 -5.10 -18.70
C PRO A 113 0.78 -5.33 -19.71
N TYR A 114 -0.44 -5.66 -19.24
CA TYR A 114 -1.61 -5.76 -20.12
C TYR A 114 -2.10 -4.40 -20.66
N ALA A 115 -1.70 -3.29 -20.03
CA ALA A 115 -2.11 -1.95 -20.44
C ALA A 115 -1.56 -1.58 -21.82
N PHE A 116 -0.43 -2.17 -22.24
CA PHE A 116 0.13 -2.01 -23.58
C PHE A 116 -0.90 -2.36 -24.67
N PHE A 117 -1.57 -3.50 -24.55
CA PHE A 117 -2.55 -3.97 -25.53
C PHE A 117 -3.82 -3.11 -25.53
N TYR A 118 -4.20 -2.57 -24.38
CA TYR A 118 -5.41 -1.74 -24.23
C TYR A 118 -5.22 -0.28 -24.68
N LEU A 119 -4.00 0.26 -24.52
CA LEU A 119 -3.68 1.66 -24.77
C LEU A 119 -3.03 1.90 -26.13
N GLY A 120 -2.50 0.86 -26.79
CA GLY A 120 -1.78 0.98 -28.06
C GLY A 120 -2.59 1.64 -29.20
N ASN A 121 -3.92 1.47 -29.21
CA ASN A 121 -4.80 2.04 -30.25
C ASN A 121 -5.60 3.28 -29.78
N LYS A 122 -5.34 3.81 -28.58
CA LYS A 122 -6.10 4.96 -28.04
C LYS A 122 -5.22 6.20 -27.96
N THR A 123 -5.73 7.32 -28.45
CA THR A 123 -5.07 8.64 -28.38
C THR A 123 -5.53 9.46 -27.18
N VAL A 124 -6.73 9.17 -26.66
CA VAL A 124 -7.33 9.85 -25.50
C VAL A 124 -7.88 8.81 -24.53
N VAL A 125 -7.56 8.94 -23.24
CA VAL A 125 -8.06 8.07 -22.19
C VAL A 125 -8.67 8.90 -21.07
N LYS A 126 -9.90 8.55 -20.67
CA LYS A 126 -10.52 9.12 -19.48
C LYS A 126 -9.93 8.40 -18.27
N GLY A 127 -9.03 9.07 -17.57
CA GLY A 127 -8.37 8.56 -16.38
C GLY A 127 -8.93 9.20 -15.12
N LYS A 128 -9.02 8.42 -14.05
CA LYS A 128 -9.15 8.96 -12.69
C LYS A 128 -7.74 9.07 -12.11
N ILE A 129 -7.36 10.26 -11.68
CA ILE A 129 -6.03 10.54 -11.13
C ILE A 129 -6.25 10.96 -9.69
N GLY A 130 -5.97 10.04 -8.78
CA GLY A 130 -5.85 10.33 -7.35
C GLY A 130 -4.40 10.65 -7.01
N ARG A 131 -4.18 11.53 -6.03
CA ARG A 131 -2.87 11.76 -5.41
C ARG A 131 -2.99 11.31 -3.97
N SER A 132 -2.32 10.21 -3.62
CA SER A 132 -2.18 9.86 -2.20
C SER A 132 -1.22 10.87 -1.56
N TRP A 133 -1.54 11.29 -0.34
CA TRP A 133 -0.68 12.21 0.39
C TRP A 133 0.65 11.56 0.82
N LEU A 134 0.71 10.23 0.81
CA LEU A 134 1.87 9.42 1.13
C LEU A 134 2.72 9.05 -0.11
N GLY A 135 2.37 9.51 -1.32
CA GLY A 135 3.06 9.17 -2.58
C GLY A 135 3.07 10.29 -3.63
#